data_AF-A0A8J5TT85-F1
#
_entry.id   AF-A0A8J5TT85-F1
#
_cell.length_a   1.000
_cell.length_b   1.000
_cell.length_c   1.000
_cell.angle_alpha   90.00
_cell.angle_beta   90.00
_cell.angle_gamma   90.00
#
_symmetry.space_group_name_H-M   'P 1'
#
loop_
_entity.id
_entity.type
_entity.pdbx_description
1 polymer ?
#
loop_
_entity_poly.entity_id
_entity_poly.type
_entity_poly.pdbx_seq_one_letter_code
_entity_poly.pdbx_strand_id
1 'polypeptide(L)'
;MLVLVTGVTGNLGLHLIDSLSSRGHKFFKIQNYWDVDALDRACNGVDAVICAYAGTPVMHLDAQLLLLRAAERASAKLTSSVKPIWLLTGGLTEVYFSVPGHGNFSPAYNGPWDPENKTVDIWGTGHEKWDLTTEKDAAEFSVAVIERDDIYKEVRDVEITFKERGSLDDLRKLAYSMREQKPYNDYYGFIDLFYQLFQLDGTYSLKNLDNDKFNVKTTSMKEFLRQNPGI
;
A
#
# COMPACT_ATOMS: atom_id res chain seq x y z
N MET A 1 -11.40 11.30 5.60
CA MET A 1 -10.64 11.14 4.33
C MET A 1 -11.59 10.87 3.19
N LEU A 2 -11.20 11.27 1.98
CA LEU A 2 -11.84 10.94 0.72
C LEU A 2 -11.02 9.84 0.03
N VAL A 3 -11.62 8.67 -0.18
CA VAL A 3 -10.90 7.48 -0.67
C VAL A 3 -11.46 7.03 -2.02
N LEU A 4 -10.60 6.80 -3.01
CA LEU A 4 -11.00 6.11 -4.24
C LEU A 4 -10.92 4.60 -4.02
N VAL A 5 -12.02 3.88 -4.22
CA VAL A 5 -12.03 2.42 -4.20
C VAL A 5 -12.40 1.89 -5.58
N THR A 6 -11.56 1.04 -6.14
CA THR A 6 -11.84 0.33 -7.40
C THR A 6 -12.16 -1.13 -7.15
N GLY A 7 -12.93 -1.77 -8.04
CA GLY A 7 -13.34 -3.17 -7.86
C GLY A 7 -14.41 -3.38 -6.78
N VAL A 8 -15.17 -2.33 -6.45
CA VAL A 8 -16.21 -2.30 -5.39
C VAL A 8 -17.36 -3.29 -5.56
N THR A 9 -17.49 -3.93 -6.73
CA THR A 9 -18.50 -4.95 -7.00
C THR A 9 -18.04 -6.36 -6.62
N GLY A 10 -16.75 -6.56 -6.33
CA GLY A 10 -16.23 -7.81 -5.78
C GLY A 10 -16.40 -7.89 -4.26
N ASN A 11 -16.29 -9.09 -3.70
CA ASN A 11 -16.55 -9.34 -2.27
C ASN A 11 -15.66 -8.49 -1.34
N LEU A 12 -14.35 -8.45 -1.60
CA LEU A 12 -13.42 -7.57 -0.89
C LEU A 12 -13.80 -6.09 -1.04
N GLY A 13 -14.20 -5.68 -2.24
CA GLY A 13 -14.66 -4.33 -2.54
C GLY A 13 -15.87 -3.92 -1.70
N LEU A 14 -16.84 -4.81 -1.49
CA LEU A 14 -18.00 -4.55 -0.64
C LEU A 14 -17.59 -4.36 0.83
N HIS A 15 -16.73 -5.24 1.35
CA HIS A 15 -16.22 -5.10 2.72
C HIS A 15 -15.43 -3.81 2.93
N LEU A 16 -14.66 -3.35 1.94
CA LEU A 16 -13.99 -2.05 1.98
C LEU A 16 -14.99 -0.90 2.07
N ILE A 17 -16.08 -0.94 1.31
CA ILE A 17 -17.13 0.07 1.38
C ILE A 17 -17.80 0.08 2.75
N ASP A 18 -18.12 -1.08 3.30
CA ASP A 18 -18.73 -1.19 4.64
C ASP A 18 -17.78 -0.65 5.72
N SER A 19 -16.51 -1.04 5.67
CA SER A 19 -15.48 -0.58 6.60
C SER A 19 -15.30 0.94 6.53
N LEU A 20 -15.13 1.50 5.33
CA LEU A 20 -15.00 2.94 5.12
C LEU A 20 -16.25 3.71 5.58
N SER A 21 -17.45 3.19 5.30
CA SER A 21 -18.72 3.80 5.71
C SER A 21 -18.85 3.81 7.22
N SER A 22 -18.53 2.68 7.89
CA SER A 22 -18.62 2.54 9.34
C SER A 22 -17.68 3.49 10.09
N ARG A 23 -16.54 3.84 9.48
CA ARG A 23 -15.53 4.76 10.02
C ARG A 23 -15.73 6.22 9.56
N GLY A 24 -16.81 6.50 8.81
CA GLY A 24 -17.19 7.87 8.43
C GLY A 24 -16.38 8.48 7.28
N HIS A 25 -15.68 7.67 6.48
CA HIS A 25 -14.97 8.17 5.29
C HIS A 25 -15.93 8.39 4.12
N LYS A 26 -15.57 9.34 3.26
CA LYS A 26 -16.24 9.52 1.96
C LYS A 26 -15.47 8.72 0.91
N PHE A 27 -16.15 8.15 -0.06
CA PHE A 27 -15.50 7.39 -1.12
C PHE A 27 -16.17 7.54 -2.49
N PHE A 28 -15.36 7.37 -3.53
CA PHE A 28 -15.83 7.27 -4.90
C PHE A 28 -15.72 5.83 -5.40
N LYS A 29 -16.67 5.47 -6.27
CA LYS A 29 -16.71 4.18 -6.95
C LYS A 29 -16.40 4.38 -8.42
N ILE A 30 -15.55 3.53 -8.98
CA ILE A 30 -15.36 3.41 -10.43
C ILE A 30 -15.84 2.04 -10.87
N GLN A 31 -16.67 2.03 -11.93
CA GLN A 31 -17.21 0.81 -12.51
C GLN A 31 -16.50 0.38 -13.81
N ASN A 32 -15.85 1.30 -14.51
CA ASN A 32 -15.15 1.00 -15.75
C ASN A 32 -13.67 1.38 -15.63
N TYR A 33 -12.81 0.36 -15.62
CA TYR A 33 -11.36 0.53 -15.52
C TYR A 33 -10.71 0.98 -16.85
N TRP A 34 -11.44 0.92 -17.97
CA TRP A 34 -10.99 1.48 -19.25
C TRP A 34 -11.26 2.98 -19.38
N ASP A 35 -12.09 3.55 -18.51
CA ASP A 35 -12.39 4.99 -18.51
C ASP A 35 -11.26 5.76 -17.80
N VAL A 36 -10.18 5.99 -18.55
CA VAL A 36 -8.98 6.68 -18.07
C VAL A 36 -9.31 8.09 -17.58
N ASP A 37 -10.22 8.80 -18.23
CA ASP A 37 -10.61 10.15 -17.83
C ASP A 37 -11.38 10.13 -16.50
N ALA A 38 -12.24 9.13 -16.28
CA ALA A 38 -12.89 8.94 -14.99
C ALA A 38 -11.89 8.58 -13.89
N LEU A 39 -10.91 7.71 -14.18
CA LEU A 39 -9.81 7.39 -13.27
C LEU A 39 -9.01 8.63 -12.91
N ASP A 40 -8.65 9.46 -13.88
CA ASP A 40 -7.90 10.71 -13.66
C ASP A 40 -8.68 11.71 -12.82
N ARG A 41 -9.98 11.87 -13.09
CA ARG A 41 -10.85 12.72 -12.27
C ARG A 41 -10.99 12.19 -10.86
N ALA A 42 -11.13 10.89 -10.69
CA ALA A 42 -11.35 10.28 -9.39
C ALA A 42 -10.08 10.20 -8.54
N CYS A 43 -8.90 10.04 -9.14
CA CYS A 43 -7.63 10.12 -8.44
C CYS A 43 -7.29 11.57 -8.03
N ASN A 44 -7.90 12.57 -8.66
CA ASN A 44 -7.64 13.97 -8.34
C ASN A 44 -8.40 14.41 -7.07
N GLY A 45 -7.66 14.70 -6.00
CA GLY A 45 -8.21 15.23 -4.75
C GLY A 45 -8.69 14.17 -3.74
N VAL A 46 -8.37 12.89 -3.96
CA VAL A 46 -8.52 11.84 -2.94
C VAL A 46 -7.29 11.77 -2.06
N ASP A 47 -7.46 11.39 -0.81
CA ASP A 47 -6.37 11.21 0.16
C ASP A 47 -5.68 9.84 -0.01
N ALA A 48 -6.41 8.85 -0.51
CA ALA A 48 -5.94 7.49 -0.72
C ALA A 48 -6.66 6.80 -1.89
N VAL A 49 -5.99 5.82 -2.51
CA VAL A 49 -6.53 4.94 -3.55
C VAL A 49 -6.39 3.50 -3.09
N ILE A 50 -7.48 2.74 -3.03
CA ILE A 50 -7.50 1.30 -2.73
C ILE A 50 -7.92 0.54 -3.98
N CYS A 51 -7.06 -0.35 -4.47
CA CYS A 51 -7.33 -1.22 -5.60
C CYS A 51 -7.84 -2.59 -5.14
N ALA A 52 -9.12 -2.90 -5.38
CA ALA A 52 -9.73 -4.18 -5.06
C ALA A 52 -10.26 -4.90 -6.31
N TYR A 53 -9.54 -4.81 -7.44
CA TYR A 53 -9.91 -5.52 -8.65
C TYR A 53 -9.87 -7.04 -8.50
N ALA A 54 -10.74 -7.73 -9.25
CA ALA A 54 -10.76 -9.18 -9.29
C ALA A 54 -9.47 -9.75 -9.91
N GLY A 55 -9.13 -10.99 -9.56
CA GLY A 55 -7.91 -11.66 -10.01
C GLY A 55 -7.91 -12.17 -11.45
N THR A 56 -8.42 -11.39 -12.41
CA THR A 56 -8.40 -11.76 -13.84
C THR A 56 -7.16 -11.18 -14.54
N PRO A 57 -6.67 -11.78 -15.64
CA PRO A 57 -5.48 -11.27 -16.34
C PRO A 57 -5.60 -9.80 -16.76
N VAL A 58 -6.77 -9.41 -17.28
CA VAL A 58 -7.05 -8.04 -17.70
C VAL A 58 -7.03 -7.06 -16.52
N MET A 59 -7.49 -7.51 -15.35
CA MET A 59 -7.48 -6.68 -14.15
C MET A 59 -6.07 -6.51 -13.57
N HIS A 60 -5.29 -7.59 -13.51
CA HIS A 60 -3.93 -7.57 -12.98
C HIS A 60 -2.95 -6.78 -13.87
N LEU A 61 -3.10 -6.86 -15.19
CA LEU A 61 -2.15 -6.26 -16.12
C LEU A 61 -2.62 -4.88 -16.58
N ASP A 62 -3.80 -4.80 -17.18
CA ASP A 62 -4.25 -3.59 -17.85
C ASP A 62 -4.91 -2.62 -16.85
N ALA A 63 -5.87 -3.10 -16.06
CA ALA A 63 -6.64 -2.24 -15.15
C ALA A 63 -5.80 -1.63 -14.04
N GLN A 64 -4.94 -2.45 -13.40
CA GLN A 64 -4.02 -1.97 -12.36
C GLN A 64 -3.00 -0.97 -12.93
N LEU A 65 -2.50 -1.20 -14.14
CA LEU A 65 -1.60 -0.25 -14.79
C LEU A 65 -2.30 1.09 -15.08
N LEU A 66 -3.52 1.07 -15.61
CA LEU A 66 -4.29 2.29 -15.86
C LEU A 66 -4.57 3.07 -14.57
N LEU A 67 -4.96 2.37 -13.49
CA LEU A 67 -5.18 2.96 -12.17
C LEU A 67 -3.90 3.55 -11.60
N LEU A 68 -2.78 2.82 -11.68
CA LEU A 68 -1.47 3.29 -11.22
C LEU A 68 -1.07 4.56 -11.98
N ARG A 69 -1.21 4.57 -13.30
CA ARG A 69 -0.90 5.76 -14.11
C ARG A 69 -1.80 6.94 -13.78
N ALA A 70 -3.08 6.71 -13.47
CA ALA A 70 -3.98 7.77 -13.02
C ALA A 70 -3.59 8.33 -11.64
N ALA A 71 -3.24 7.44 -10.71
CA ALA A 71 -2.74 7.83 -9.39
C ALA A 71 -1.41 8.60 -9.51
N GLU A 72 -0.46 8.13 -10.33
CA GLU A 72 0.79 8.84 -10.62
C GLU A 72 0.54 10.22 -11.22
N ARG A 73 -0.37 10.34 -12.20
CA ARG A 73 -0.74 11.65 -12.78
C ARG A 73 -1.35 12.58 -11.75
N ALA A 74 -2.15 12.07 -10.81
CA ALA A 74 -2.70 12.87 -9.72
C ALA A 74 -1.61 13.29 -8.72
N SER A 75 -0.73 12.37 -8.30
CA SER A 75 0.42 12.66 -7.41
C SER A 75 1.43 13.62 -8.04
N ALA A 76 1.67 13.51 -9.36
CA ALA A 76 2.62 14.36 -10.09
C ALA A 76 2.14 15.81 -10.27
N LYS A 77 0.86 16.11 -10.03
CA LYS A 77 0.29 17.47 -10.12
C LYS A 77 0.63 18.40 -8.95
N LEU A 78 1.60 18.05 -8.11
CA LEU A 78 2.16 18.87 -7.02
C LEU A 78 1.20 19.27 -5.88
N THR A 79 -0.10 19.00 -5.99
CA THR A 79 -1.10 19.32 -4.95
C THR A 79 -1.76 18.09 -4.32
N SER A 80 -1.29 16.88 -4.64
CA SER A 80 -1.92 15.63 -4.22
C SER A 80 -1.10 14.96 -3.10
N SER A 81 -1.77 14.67 -1.97
CA SER A 81 -1.20 14.03 -0.77
C SER A 81 -1.23 12.50 -0.82
N VAL A 82 -1.58 11.90 -1.97
CA VAL A 82 -1.78 10.45 -2.10
C VAL A 82 -0.48 9.70 -1.77
N LYS A 83 -0.50 8.94 -0.68
CA LYS A 83 0.60 8.08 -0.21
C LYS A 83 0.41 6.67 -0.78
N PRO A 84 1.30 6.18 -1.67
CA PRO A 84 1.22 4.79 -2.13
C PRO A 84 1.65 3.86 -1.00
N ILE A 85 0.74 3.03 -0.51
CA ILE A 85 1.01 1.97 0.45
C ILE A 85 0.76 0.63 -0.24
N TRP A 86 1.80 -0.20 -0.34
CA TRP A 86 1.74 -1.50 -0.96
C TRP A 86 1.62 -2.57 0.13
N LEU A 87 0.47 -3.23 0.21
CA LEU A 87 0.26 -4.38 1.09
C LEU A 87 0.02 -5.63 0.26
N LEU A 88 0.87 -6.64 0.46
CA LEU A 88 0.58 -7.99 0.01
C LEU A 88 -0.15 -8.71 1.15
N THR A 89 -1.47 -8.73 1.11
CA THR A 89 -2.23 -9.71 1.89
C THR A 89 -2.02 -11.08 1.24
N GLY A 90 -1.79 -12.12 2.03
CA GLY A 90 -1.65 -13.50 1.53
C GLY A 90 -2.92 -14.02 0.82
N GLY A 91 -3.24 -15.30 0.99
CA GLY A 91 -4.47 -15.85 0.43
C GLY A 91 -5.72 -15.32 1.15
N LEU A 92 -6.80 -15.09 0.42
CA LEU A 92 -8.12 -14.91 1.04
C LEU A 92 -8.66 -16.28 1.46
N THR A 93 -9.06 -16.42 2.73
CA THR A 93 -9.53 -17.68 3.31
C THR A 93 -10.75 -18.21 2.56
N GLU A 94 -11.66 -17.33 2.15
CA GLU A 94 -12.86 -17.66 1.39
C GLU A 94 -12.52 -18.24 0.02
N VAL A 95 -11.49 -17.70 -0.64
CA VAL A 95 -10.95 -18.23 -1.90
C VAL A 95 -10.30 -19.59 -1.66
N TYR A 96 -9.47 -19.70 -0.61
CA TYR A 96 -8.77 -20.95 -0.28
C TYR A 96 -9.73 -22.11 -0.09
N PHE A 97 -10.82 -21.90 0.66
CA PHE A 97 -11.83 -22.93 0.91
C PHE A 97 -12.91 -23.02 -0.19
N SER A 98 -12.77 -22.30 -1.30
CA SER A 98 -13.73 -22.27 -2.41
C SER A 98 -15.18 -22.03 -1.93
N VAL A 99 -15.35 -21.06 -1.02
CA VAL A 99 -16.68 -20.70 -0.51
C VAL A 99 -17.56 -20.27 -1.68
N PRO A 100 -18.82 -20.78 -1.80
CA PRO A 100 -19.68 -20.42 -2.92
C PRO A 100 -19.82 -18.91 -3.11
N GLY A 101 -19.44 -18.41 -4.29
CA GLY A 101 -19.46 -16.98 -4.61
C GLY A 101 -18.13 -16.24 -4.41
N HIS A 102 -17.08 -16.89 -3.91
CA HIS A 102 -15.78 -16.28 -3.61
C HIS A 102 -14.63 -16.77 -4.52
N GLY A 103 -14.98 -17.34 -5.68
CA GLY A 103 -14.03 -18.00 -6.57
C GLY A 103 -13.91 -19.50 -6.26
N ASN A 104 -13.30 -20.23 -7.20
CA ASN A 104 -13.13 -21.68 -7.08
C ASN A 104 -11.64 -22.02 -7.15
N PHE A 105 -11.08 -22.41 -6.01
CA PHE A 105 -9.70 -22.84 -5.84
C PHE A 105 -9.64 -24.30 -5.37
N SER A 106 -10.49 -25.14 -5.97
CA SER A 106 -10.52 -26.58 -5.74
C SER A 106 -9.67 -27.35 -6.77
N PRO A 107 -9.43 -28.66 -6.57
CA PRO A 107 -8.68 -29.48 -7.52
C PRO A 107 -9.21 -29.46 -8.96
N ALA A 108 -10.50 -29.18 -9.17
CA ALA A 108 -11.08 -28.99 -10.51
C ALA A 108 -10.40 -27.87 -11.31
N TYR A 109 -9.75 -26.92 -10.61
CA TYR A 109 -8.98 -25.81 -11.18
C TYR A 109 -7.53 -25.80 -10.68
N ASN A 110 -7.01 -26.96 -10.25
CA ASN A 110 -5.66 -27.15 -9.70
C ASN A 110 -5.40 -26.42 -8.37
N GLY A 111 -6.46 -26.09 -7.62
CA GLY A 111 -6.33 -25.61 -6.25
C GLY A 111 -6.32 -26.74 -5.21
N PRO A 112 -5.96 -26.46 -3.96
CA PRO A 112 -5.63 -27.49 -2.98
C PRO A 112 -6.86 -28.08 -2.27
N TRP A 113 -7.93 -27.31 -2.04
CA TRP A 113 -9.02 -27.75 -1.16
C TRP A 113 -10.17 -28.40 -1.94
N ASP A 114 -10.49 -29.66 -1.63
CA ASP A 114 -11.68 -30.35 -2.13
C ASP A 114 -12.84 -30.18 -1.12
N PRO A 115 -13.83 -29.32 -1.43
CA PRO A 115 -14.96 -29.09 -0.53
C PRO A 115 -15.94 -30.27 -0.47
N GLU A 116 -15.96 -31.16 -1.45
CA GLU A 116 -16.88 -32.31 -1.49
C GLU A 116 -16.33 -33.45 -0.64
N ASN A 117 -15.07 -33.82 -0.87
CA ASN A 117 -14.42 -34.96 -0.21
C ASN A 117 -13.70 -34.55 1.09
N LYS A 118 -13.58 -33.25 1.38
CA LYS A 118 -12.87 -32.69 2.55
C LYS A 118 -11.39 -33.09 2.58
N THR A 119 -10.75 -33.10 1.41
CA THR A 119 -9.34 -33.42 1.24
C THR A 119 -8.53 -32.20 0.82
N VAL A 120 -7.21 -32.25 1.04
CA VAL A 120 -6.28 -31.21 0.61
C VAL A 120 -5.22 -31.83 -0.29
N ASP A 121 -5.14 -31.37 -1.54
CA ASP A 121 -4.05 -31.66 -2.46
C ASP A 121 -2.84 -30.82 -2.05
N ILE A 122 -1.82 -31.49 -1.52
CA ILE A 122 -0.59 -30.85 -1.05
C ILE A 122 0.54 -31.01 -2.06
N TRP A 123 1.28 -29.92 -2.25
CA TRP A 123 2.58 -29.94 -2.91
C TRP A 123 3.64 -29.64 -1.83
N GLY A 124 4.58 -30.57 -1.61
CA GLY A 124 5.57 -30.45 -0.53
C GLY A 124 5.28 -31.36 0.66
N THR A 125 5.57 -30.90 1.87
CA THR A 125 5.45 -31.70 3.11
C THR A 125 4.08 -31.59 3.78
N GLY A 126 3.28 -30.58 3.42
CA GLY A 126 2.01 -30.27 4.07
C GLY A 126 2.17 -29.54 5.41
N HIS A 127 3.40 -29.19 5.80
CA HIS A 127 3.71 -28.41 7.01
C HIS A 127 4.11 -26.96 6.70
N GLU A 128 4.18 -26.61 5.41
CA GLU A 128 4.40 -25.25 4.96
C GLU A 128 3.25 -24.35 5.42
N LYS A 129 3.60 -23.18 5.94
CA LYS A 129 2.61 -22.22 6.44
C LYS A 129 2.01 -21.45 5.26
N TRP A 130 0.70 -21.30 5.28
CA TRP A 130 -0.05 -20.44 4.38
C TRP A 130 -0.58 -19.25 5.16
N ASP A 131 -0.20 -18.05 4.74
CA ASP A 131 -0.75 -16.82 5.30
C ASP A 131 -2.11 -16.57 4.67
N LEU A 132 -3.17 -16.79 5.46
CA LEU A 132 -4.56 -16.61 5.05
C LEU A 132 -5.24 -15.54 5.92
N THR A 133 -6.08 -14.74 5.31
CA THR A 133 -6.94 -13.75 5.99
C THR A 133 -8.34 -13.76 5.39
N THR A 134 -9.36 -13.40 6.16
CA THR A 134 -10.71 -13.22 5.61
C THR A 134 -10.76 -11.96 4.73
N GLU A 135 -11.68 -11.92 3.76
CA GLU A 135 -11.96 -10.73 2.95
C GLU A 135 -12.34 -9.52 3.82
N LYS A 136 -13.11 -9.78 4.88
CA LYS A 136 -13.49 -8.76 5.86
C LYS A 136 -12.27 -8.20 6.60
N ASP A 137 -11.41 -9.05 7.16
CA ASP A 137 -10.24 -8.58 7.90
C ASP A 137 -9.24 -7.89 6.96
N ALA A 138 -9.08 -8.38 5.73
CA ALA A 138 -8.27 -7.73 4.71
C ALA A 138 -8.76 -6.30 4.42
N ALA A 139 -10.07 -6.09 4.36
CA ALA A 139 -10.67 -4.77 4.23
C ALA A 139 -10.42 -3.90 5.48
N GLU A 140 -10.69 -4.42 6.68
CA GLU A 140 -10.48 -3.69 7.94
C GLU A 140 -9.03 -3.24 8.14
N PHE A 141 -8.07 -4.11 7.82
CA PHE A 141 -6.64 -3.80 7.87
C PHE A 141 -6.26 -2.78 6.81
N SER A 142 -6.78 -2.91 5.58
CA SER A 142 -6.51 -1.97 4.49
C SER A 142 -6.99 -0.55 4.84
N VAL A 143 -8.17 -0.41 5.44
CA VAL A 143 -8.66 0.90 5.92
C VAL A 143 -7.82 1.39 7.11
N ALA A 144 -7.48 0.53 8.07
CA ALA A 144 -6.65 0.93 9.21
C ALA A 144 -5.24 1.40 8.80
N VAL A 145 -4.68 0.82 7.74
CA VAL A 145 -3.37 1.21 7.21
C VAL A 145 -3.40 2.59 6.57
N ILE A 146 -4.47 2.94 5.84
CA ILE A 146 -4.55 4.30 5.26
C ILE A 146 -4.87 5.37 6.31
N GLU A 147 -5.42 4.99 7.46
CA GLU A 147 -5.59 5.86 8.63
C GLU A 147 -4.29 6.06 9.43
N ARG A 148 -3.24 5.26 9.17
CA ARG A 148 -1.97 5.33 9.91
C ARG A 148 -1.09 6.48 9.41
N ASP A 149 -1.34 7.67 9.91
CA ASP A 149 -0.43 8.82 9.88
C ASP A 149 0.07 9.23 11.28
N ASP A 150 -0.27 8.43 12.28
CA ASP A 150 -0.31 8.83 13.67
C ASP A 150 0.78 8.20 14.55
N ILE A 151 1.71 7.36 14.07
CA ILE A 151 2.65 6.65 14.98
C ILE A 151 3.39 7.61 15.93
N TYR A 152 3.77 8.80 15.47
CA TYR A 152 4.35 9.82 16.35
C TYR A 152 3.30 10.40 17.31
N LYS A 153 2.11 10.75 16.83
CA LYS A 153 0.98 11.21 17.65
C LYS A 153 0.51 10.17 18.68
N GLU A 154 0.45 8.89 18.33
CA GLU A 154 0.09 7.78 19.21
C GLU A 154 1.12 7.61 20.34
N VAL A 155 2.41 7.81 20.04
CA VAL A 155 3.48 7.65 21.03
C VAL A 155 3.73 8.92 21.85
N ARG A 156 3.43 10.10 21.29
CA ARG A 156 3.79 11.40 21.89
C ARG A 156 2.61 12.29 22.26
N ASP A 157 1.42 11.99 21.77
CA ASP A 157 0.25 12.87 21.79
C ASP A 157 0.52 14.25 21.15
N VAL A 158 1.38 14.26 20.12
CA VAL A 158 1.78 15.48 19.40
C VAL A 158 1.42 15.37 17.93
N GLU A 159 0.75 16.40 17.42
CA GLU A 159 0.39 16.52 16.01
C GLU A 159 1.54 17.16 15.21
N ILE A 160 2.01 16.45 14.18
CA ILE A 160 3.11 16.94 13.33
C ILE A 160 2.53 17.89 12.27
N THR A 161 3.12 19.09 12.17
CA THR A 161 2.81 20.03 11.09
C THR A 161 3.73 19.80 9.90
N PHE A 162 3.16 19.57 8.72
CA PHE A 162 3.93 19.43 7.48
C PHE A 162 4.23 20.78 6.86
N LYS A 163 5.46 20.97 6.39
CA LYS A 163 5.88 22.14 5.61
C LYS A 163 6.29 21.69 4.21
N GLU A 164 5.49 22.05 3.22
CA GLU A 164 5.77 21.77 1.81
C GLU A 164 6.99 22.57 1.33
N ARG A 165 7.89 21.91 0.58
CA ARG A 165 9.20 22.45 0.18
C ARG A 165 9.47 22.38 -1.33
N GLY A 166 8.52 21.85 -2.13
CA GLY A 166 8.64 21.68 -3.58
C GLY A 166 8.59 20.21 -4.03
N SER A 167 8.81 19.98 -5.33
CA SER A 167 8.78 18.66 -5.98
C SER A 167 10.04 17.82 -5.72
N LEU A 168 10.02 16.55 -6.10
CA LEU A 168 11.21 15.69 -6.12
C LEU A 168 12.29 16.25 -7.06
N ASP A 169 11.90 16.90 -8.16
CA ASP A 169 12.84 17.57 -9.07
C ASP A 169 13.40 18.86 -8.47
N ASP A 170 12.63 19.59 -7.66
CA ASP A 170 13.13 20.76 -6.93
C ASP A 170 14.12 20.32 -5.85
N LEU A 171 13.83 19.22 -5.15
CA LEU A 171 14.77 18.60 -4.21
C LEU A 171 16.05 18.16 -4.94
N ARG A 172 15.94 17.53 -6.11
CA ARG A 172 17.09 17.13 -6.93
C ARG A 172 17.92 18.34 -7.34
N LYS A 173 17.30 19.37 -7.93
CA LYS A 173 17.99 20.61 -8.31
C LYS A 173 18.66 21.27 -7.11
N LEU A 174 17.97 21.34 -5.98
CA LEU A 174 18.50 21.92 -4.75
C LEU A 174 19.69 21.12 -4.21
N ALA A 175 19.60 19.79 -4.16
CA ALA A 175 20.67 18.92 -3.69
C ALA A 175 21.96 19.09 -4.52
N TYR A 176 21.84 19.05 -5.85
CA TYR A 176 22.99 19.21 -6.75
C TYR A 176 23.53 20.65 -6.74
N SER A 177 22.65 21.66 -6.70
CA SER A 177 23.07 23.07 -6.60
C SER A 177 23.84 23.34 -5.30
N MET A 178 23.35 22.81 -4.17
CA MET A 178 24.04 22.93 -2.88
C MET A 178 25.38 22.21 -2.90
N ARG A 179 25.47 21.01 -3.50
CA ARG A 179 26.74 20.28 -3.65
C ARG A 179 27.77 21.04 -4.49
N GLU A 180 27.35 21.77 -5.52
CA GLU A 180 28.23 22.57 -6.37
C GLU A 180 28.72 23.84 -5.69
N GLN A 181 27.87 24.47 -4.87
CA GLN A 181 28.19 25.72 -4.18
C GLN A 181 29.02 25.50 -2.91
N LYS A 182 28.91 24.33 -2.29
CA LYS A 182 29.57 24.04 -1.02
C LYS A 182 30.98 23.47 -1.23
N PRO A 183 31.96 23.87 -0.41
CA PRO A 183 33.27 23.24 -0.43
C PRO A 183 33.15 21.74 -0.10
N TYR A 184 34.05 20.93 -0.64
CA TYR A 184 34.02 19.46 -0.46
C TYR A 184 33.98 19.00 1.02
N ASN A 185 34.56 19.78 1.93
CA ASN A 185 34.56 19.49 3.37
C ASN A 185 33.27 19.94 4.11
N ASP A 186 32.37 20.69 3.46
CA ASP A 186 31.05 21.06 4.00
C ASP A 186 29.98 20.03 3.60
N TYR A 187 30.24 18.78 3.96
CA TYR A 187 29.37 17.63 3.66
C TYR A 187 27.94 17.81 4.20
N TYR A 188 27.82 18.28 5.44
CA TYR A 188 26.53 18.48 6.11
C TYR A 188 25.69 19.61 5.46
N GLY A 189 26.31 20.50 4.69
CA GLY A 189 25.60 21.55 3.98
C GLY A 189 24.66 21.06 2.88
N PHE A 190 24.80 19.82 2.40
CA PHE A 190 23.99 19.30 1.29
C PHE A 190 23.55 17.82 1.44
N ILE A 191 24.19 17.03 2.30
CA ILE A 191 23.95 15.58 2.35
C ILE A 191 22.50 15.21 2.68
N ASP A 192 21.85 15.92 3.60
CA ASP A 192 20.49 15.56 4.04
C ASP A 192 19.46 15.66 2.89
N LEU A 193 19.75 16.51 1.89
CA LEU A 193 18.95 16.62 0.68
C LEU A 193 19.11 15.37 -0.20
N PHE A 194 20.31 14.79 -0.25
CA PHE A 194 20.56 13.54 -0.96
C PHE A 194 19.97 12.33 -0.24
N TYR A 195 20.01 12.28 1.09
CA TYR A 195 19.31 11.24 1.85
C TYR A 195 17.81 11.25 1.55
N GLN A 196 17.18 12.42 1.57
CA GLN A 196 15.78 12.56 1.19
C GLN A 196 15.54 12.19 -0.28
N LEU A 197 16.37 12.70 -1.20
CA LEU A 197 16.23 12.44 -2.64
C LEU A 197 16.28 10.95 -2.95
N PHE A 198 17.30 10.25 -2.46
CA PHE A 198 17.54 8.85 -2.78
C PHE A 198 16.63 7.87 -2.03
N GLN A 199 16.08 8.30 -0.89
CA GLN A 199 14.99 7.56 -0.24
C GLN A 199 13.68 7.68 -1.03
N LEU A 200 13.36 8.89 -1.52
CA LEU A 200 12.11 9.16 -2.22
C LEU A 200 12.08 8.66 -3.66
N ASP A 201 13.20 8.69 -4.37
CA ASP A 201 13.31 8.16 -5.73
C ASP A 201 13.57 6.64 -5.78
N GLY A 202 13.68 6.00 -4.61
CA GLY A 202 13.84 4.57 -4.46
C GLY A 202 15.26 4.05 -4.72
N THR A 203 16.25 4.93 -4.90
CA THR A 203 17.67 4.54 -5.06
C THR A 203 18.18 3.72 -3.87
N TYR A 204 17.72 4.03 -2.64
CA TYR A 204 18.11 3.30 -1.42
C TYR A 204 17.16 2.17 -1.02
N SER A 205 16.10 1.93 -1.79
CA SER A 205 15.15 0.87 -1.47
C SER A 205 15.76 -0.50 -1.69
N LEU A 206 15.97 -1.23 -0.59
CA LEU A 206 16.37 -2.63 -0.63
C LEU A 206 15.19 -3.47 -1.13
N LYS A 207 15.32 -4.02 -2.34
CA LYS A 207 14.24 -4.75 -3.02
C LYS A 207 14.11 -6.20 -2.55
N ASN A 208 15.22 -6.79 -2.11
CA ASN A 208 15.29 -8.16 -1.60
C ASN A 208 15.89 -8.10 -0.20
N LEU A 209 15.08 -8.42 0.82
CA LEU A 209 15.52 -8.46 2.20
C LEU A 209 15.52 -9.91 2.68
N ASP A 210 16.61 -10.30 3.32
CA ASP A 210 16.77 -11.63 3.92
C ASP A 210 16.48 -11.61 5.42
N ASN A 211 15.84 -10.57 5.94
CA ASN A 211 15.62 -10.37 7.37
C ASN A 211 14.97 -11.58 8.05
N ASP A 212 14.03 -12.25 7.35
CA ASP A 212 13.33 -13.43 7.86
C ASP A 212 14.21 -14.69 7.93
N LYS A 213 15.37 -14.69 7.27
CA LYS A 213 16.38 -15.76 7.36
C LYS A 213 17.20 -15.67 8.64
N PHE A 214 17.10 -14.56 9.39
CA PHE A 214 17.87 -14.33 10.60
C PHE A 214 16.91 -14.13 11.79
N ASN A 215 17.11 -14.89 12.86
CA ASN A 215 16.30 -14.76 14.08
C ASN A 215 16.77 -13.57 14.95
N VAL A 216 16.87 -12.38 14.35
CA VAL A 216 17.30 -11.14 15.01
C VAL A 216 16.08 -10.28 15.30
N LYS A 217 15.81 -10.03 16.59
CA LYS A 217 14.73 -9.13 17.00
C LYS A 217 15.13 -7.69 16.71
N THR A 218 14.42 -7.03 15.80
CA THR A 218 14.63 -5.62 15.47
C THR A 218 13.76 -4.70 16.33
N THR A 219 14.25 -3.50 16.63
CA THR A 219 13.49 -2.47 17.36
C THR A 219 12.52 -1.79 16.39
N SER A 220 11.23 -1.82 16.69
CA SER A 220 10.23 -1.11 15.88
C SER A 220 10.35 0.41 16.04
N MET A 221 9.87 1.19 15.07
CA MET A 221 9.82 2.66 15.18
C MET A 221 9.07 3.13 16.45
N LYS A 222 7.98 2.44 16.81
CA LYS A 222 7.20 2.72 18.02
C LYS A 222 8.00 2.50 19.29
N GLU A 223 8.75 1.39 19.35
CA GLU A 223 9.61 1.07 20.48
C GLU A 223 10.81 2.01 20.57
N PHE A 224 11.40 2.37 19.43
CA PHE A 224 12.46 3.38 19.34
C PHE A 224 12.00 4.74 19.86
N LEU A 225 10.82 5.23 19.43
CA LEU A 225 10.25 6.48 19.96
C LEU A 225 10.05 6.37 21.48
N ARG A 226 9.46 5.29 21.99
CA ARG A 226 9.30 5.09 23.45
C ARG A 226 10.63 5.11 24.21
N GLN A 227 11.69 4.53 23.64
CA GLN A 227 13.03 4.51 24.24
C GLN A 227 13.72 5.88 24.21
N ASN A 228 13.30 6.80 23.34
CA ASN A 228 13.94 8.11 23.15
C ASN A 228 12.94 9.24 23.38
N PRO A 229 12.59 9.59 24.63
CA PRO A 229 11.56 10.60 24.91
C PRO A 229 11.98 12.03 24.57
N GLY A 230 13.28 12.30 24.32
CA GLY A 230 13.80 13.63 23.99
C GLY A 230 13.72 14.02 22.51
N ILE A 231 13.21 13.14 21.65
CA ILE A 231 12.90 13.38 20.23
C ILE A 231 11.39 13.30 19.98
#